data_AF-A0A0Q5MHR5-F1
#
_entry.id   AF-A0A0Q5MHR5-F1
#
_cell.length_a   1.000
_cell.length_b   1.000
_cell.length_c   1.000
_cell.angle_alpha   90.00
_cell.angle_beta   90.00
_cell.angle_gamma   90.00
#
_symmetry.space_group_name_H-M   'P 1'
#
loop_
_entity.id
_entity.type
_entity.pdbx_description
1 polymer ?
#
loop_
_entity_poly.entity_id
_entity_poly.type
_entity_poly.pdbx_seq_one_letter_code
_entity_poly.pdbx_strand_id
1 'polypeptide(L)' 'MTLYQPEPVEISTRMRPGEWTESSLEELVTSYRAKLMEMGAGPTDVITEVERDDDGSVSIAVSWNKGAIADA' A
#
# COMPACT_ATOMS: atom_id res chain seq x y z
N MET A 1 14.83 -2.54 26.61
CA MET A 1 15.02 -1.47 25.60
C MET A 1 14.02 -1.74 24.50
N THR A 2 13.02 -0.87 24.31
CA THR A 2 12.07 -0.98 23.20
C THR A 2 12.79 -0.49 21.94
N LEU A 3 13.10 -1.40 21.03
CA LEU A 3 13.56 -1.05 19.69
C LEU A 3 12.52 -0.12 19.07
N TYR A 4 12.94 1.07 18.62
CA TYR A 4 12.08 1.96 17.88
C TYR A 4 11.70 1.25 16.57
N GLN A 5 10.46 0.77 16.49
CA GLN A 5 9.89 0.32 15.23
C GLN A 5 9.41 1.59 14.49
N PRO A 6 9.97 1.93 13.33
CA PRO A 6 9.41 2.98 12.50
C PRO A 6 7.96 2.62 12.20
N GLU A 7 7.05 3.59 12.36
CA GLU A 7 5.64 3.37 12.03
C GLU A 7 5.52 2.93 10.56
N PRO A 8 4.78 1.85 10.26
CA PRO A 8 4.62 1.39 8.89
C PRO A 8 3.94 2.49 8.07
N VAL A 9 4.51 2.81 6.91
CA VAL A 9 3.94 3.83 6.02
C VAL A 9 2.86 3.15 5.19
N GLU A 10 1.62 3.63 5.31
CA GLU A 10 0.48 3.11 4.54
C GLU A 10 -0.19 4.22 3.73
N ILE A 11 -0.50 3.90 2.48
CA ILE A 11 -1.30 4.74 1.59
C ILE A 11 -2.58 3.97 1.28
N SER A 12 -3.68 4.36 1.91
CA SER A 12 -5.01 3.80 1.67
C SER A 12 -5.89 4.75 0.87
N THR A 13 -6.61 4.25 -0.13
CA THR A 13 -7.62 5.01 -0.88
C THR A 13 -8.86 4.19 -1.09
N ARG A 14 -10.01 4.80 -0.77
CA ARG A 14 -11.33 4.22 -0.98
C ARG A 14 -12.02 4.94 -2.12
N MET A 15 -12.58 4.18 -3.05
CA MET A 15 -13.23 4.66 -4.28
C MET A 15 -14.65 4.12 -4.34
N ARG A 16 -15.62 4.95 -4.71
CA ARG A 16 -17.02 4.52 -4.88
C ARG A 16 -17.22 3.80 -6.21
N PRO A 17 -18.28 2.99 -6.36
CA PRO A 17 -18.67 2.43 -7.65
C PRO A 17 -18.76 3.53 -8.73
N GLY A 18 -18.05 3.31 -9.84
CA GLY A 18 -17.98 4.25 -10.97
C GLY A 18 -16.85 5.29 -10.90
N GLU A 19 -16.17 5.44 -9.76
CA GLU A 19 -14.97 6.29 -9.64
C GLU A 19 -13.68 5.57 -10.02
N TRP A 20 -13.73 4.26 -10.20
CA TRP A 20 -12.59 3.42 -10.50
C TRP A 20 -12.85 2.53 -11.72
N THR A 21 -11.77 2.18 -12.39
CA THR A 21 -11.72 1.16 -13.45
C THR A 21 -10.53 0.26 -13.17
N GLU A 22 -10.48 -0.92 -13.79
CA GLU A 22 -9.33 -1.83 -13.62
C GLU A 22 -8.02 -1.13 -13.96
N SER A 23 -7.99 -0.39 -15.07
CA SER A 23 -6.80 0.39 -15.47
C SER A 23 -6.42 1.46 -14.46
N SER A 24 -7.40 2.23 -13.94
CA SER A 24 -7.11 3.27 -12.93
C SER A 24 -6.65 2.68 -11.59
N LEU A 25 -7.15 1.50 -11.20
CA LEU A 25 -6.68 0.82 -10.00
C LEU A 25 -5.23 0.37 -10.16
N GLU A 26 -4.88 -0.23 -11.31
CA GLU A 26 -3.51 -0.65 -11.60
C GLU A 26 -2.53 0.54 -11.62
N GLU A 27 -2.95 1.67 -12.22
CA GLU A 27 -2.16 2.90 -12.21
C GLU A 27 -1.98 3.47 -10.80
N LEU A 28 -3.02 3.46 -9.97
CA LEU A 28 -2.95 3.93 -8.58
C LEU A 28 -2.03 3.06 -7.74
N VAL A 29 -2.19 1.74 -7.81
CA VAL A 29 -1.30 0.78 -7.12
C VAL A 29 0.14 0.99 -7.54
N THR A 30 0.38 1.14 -8.85
CA THR A 30 1.73 1.37 -9.38
C THR A 30 2.30 2.69 -8.88
N SER A 31 1.50 3.76 -8.86
CA SER A 31 1.92 5.08 -8.35
C SER A 31 2.26 5.04 -6.86
N TYR A 32 1.43 4.40 -6.03
CA TYR A 32 1.70 4.27 -4.60
C TYR A 32 2.93 3.42 -4.32
N ARG A 33 3.09 2.31 -5.02
CA ARG A 33 4.29 1.48 -4.94
C ARG A 33 5.54 2.27 -5.34
N ALA A 34 5.47 3.04 -6.42
CA ALA A 34 6.58 3.90 -6.85
C ALA A 34 6.94 4.93 -5.77
N LYS A 35 5.96 5.61 -5.16
CA LYS A 35 6.20 6.55 -4.05
C LYS A 35 6.90 5.88 -2.86
N LEU A 36 6.46 4.68 -2.48
CA LEU A 36 7.12 3.93 -1.41
C LEU A 36 8.56 3.55 -1.79
N MET A 37 8.79 3.12 -3.03
CA MET A 37 10.13 2.82 -3.55
C MET A 37 11.03 4.06 -3.60
N GLU A 38 10.49 5.22 -3.98
CA GLU A 38 11.21 6.50 -3.95
C GLU A 38 11.64 6.89 -2.53
N MET A 39 10.87 6.49 -1.52
CA MET A 39 11.23 6.64 -0.10
C MET A 39 12.25 5.60 0.39
N GLY A 40 12.61 4.62 -0.45
CA GLY A 40 13.59 3.57 -0.14
C GLY A 40 12.97 2.22 0.24
N ALA A 41 11.68 2.00 0.00
CA ALA A 41 11.08 0.68 0.17
C ALA A 41 11.62 -0.31 -0.86
N GLY A 42 12.04 -1.49 -0.40
CA GLY A 42 12.34 -2.60 -1.30
C GLY A 42 11.08 -3.11 -2.00
N PRO A 43 11.20 -3.68 -3.20
CA PRO A 43 10.04 -4.21 -3.95
C PRO A 43 9.30 -5.33 -3.22
N THR A 44 9.96 -5.99 -2.26
CA THR A 44 9.46 -7.06 -1.40
C THR A 44 8.87 -6.55 -0.07
N ASP A 45 9.20 -5.31 0.31
CA ASP A 45 8.71 -4.66 1.54
C ASP A 45 7.39 -3.91 1.29
N VAL A 46 7.01 -3.72 0.03
CA VAL A 46 5.74 -3.11 -0.36
C VAL A 46 4.67 -4.20 -0.48
N ILE A 47 3.66 -4.10 0.37
CA ILE A 47 2.48 -4.96 0.38
C ILE A 47 1.34 -4.16 -0.26
N THR A 48 0.65 -4.78 -1.21
CA THR A 48 -0.53 -4.19 -1.85
C THR A 48 -1.74 -5.05 -1.55
N GLU A 49 -2.78 -4.44 -1.00
CA GLU A 49 -4.07 -5.05 -0.71
C GLU A 49 -5.15 -4.29 -1.48
N VAL A 50 -5.97 -5.03 -2.22
CA VAL A 50 -7.09 -4.47 -2.97
C VAL A 50 -8.34 -5.23 -2.56
N GLU A 51 -9.20 -4.57 -1.81
CA GLU A 51 -10.47 -5.10 -1.35
C GLU A 51 -11.58 -4.56 -2.25
N ARG A 52 -12.37 -5.46 -2.82
CA ARG A 52 -13.54 -5.12 -3.62
C ARG A 52 -14.77 -5.51 -2.82
N ASP A 53 -15.60 -4.53 -2.53
CA ASP A 53 -16.83 -4.72 -1.77
C ASP A 53 -17.99 -5.12 -2.69
N ASP A 54 -19.00 -5.79 -2.13
CA ASP A 54 -20.18 -6.27 -2.88
C ASP A 54 -21.05 -5.10 -3.38
N ASP A 55 -20.96 -3.92 -2.73
CA ASP A 55 -21.59 -2.67 -3.16
C ASP A 55 -20.90 -2.04 -4.41
N GLY A 56 -19.82 -2.65 -4.91
CA GLY A 56 -19.05 -2.14 -6.07
C GLY A 56 -18.04 -1.05 -5.69
N SER A 57 -17.88 -0.79 -4.40
CA SER A 57 -16.80 0.05 -3.86
C SER A 57 -15.48 -0.71 -3.88
N VAL A 58 -14.36 0.01 -4.03
CA VAL A 58 -13.01 -0.59 -3.94
C VAL A 58 -12.15 0.19 -2.98
N SER A 59 -11.43 -0.54 -2.14
CA SER A 59 -10.43 -0.01 -1.23
C SER A 59 -9.07 -0.56 -1.65
N ILE A 60 -8.11 0.34 -1.84
CA ILE A 60 -6.71 -0.01 -2.07
C ILE A 60 -5.94 0.39 -0.82
N ALA A 61 -5.13 -0.51 -0.29
CA ALA A 61 -4.12 -0.21 0.72
C ALA A 61 -2.75 -0.63 0.19
N VAL A 62 -1.78 0.27 0.22
CA VAL A 62 -0.40 -0.04 -0.13
C VAL A 62 0.47 0.34 1.05
N SER A 63 1.09 -0.67 1.64
CA SER A 63 1.76 -0.56 2.93
C SER A 63 3.23 -0.92 2.76
N TRP A 64 4.11 -0.06 3.25
CA TRP A 64 5.53 -0.37 3.39
C TRP A 64 5.73 -1.08 4.72
N ASN A 65 5.75 -2.40 4.66
CA ASN A 65 6.21 -3.23 5.75
C ASN A 65 7.74 -3.14 5.79
N LYS A 66 8.26 -2.11 6.45
CA LYS A 66 9.65 -2.07 6.88
C LYS A 66 9.78 -3.17 7.93
N GLY A 67 9.93 -4.40 7.44
CA GLY A 67 9.96 -5.61 8.26
C GLY A 67 10.82 -5.31 9.47
N ALA A 68 10.29 -5.64 10.66
CA ALA A 68 10.97 -5.37 11.92
C ALA A 68 12.45 -5.65 11.70
N ILE A 69 13.28 -4.61 11.80
CA ILE A 69 14.72 -4.76 11.86
C ILE A 69 15.00 -5.59 13.11
N ALA A 70 14.84 -6.90 13.00
CA ALA A 70 15.41 -7.87 13.89
C ALA A 70 16.88 -7.86 13.53
N ASP A 71 17.58 -6.95 14.19
CA ASP A 71 19.03 -6.97 14.35
C ASP A 71 19.42 -8.43 14.67
N ALA A 72 20.16 -9.05 13.76
CA ALA A 72 20.62 -10.43 13.85
C ALA A 72 22.14 -10.46 13.81
#